data_AF-A0A4Q9KZ67-F1
#
_entry.id   AF-A0A4Q9KZ67-F1
#
_cell.length_a   1.000
_cell.length_b   1.000
_cell.length_c   1.000
_cell.angle_alpha   90.00
_cell.angle_beta   90.00
_cell.angle_gamma   90.00
#
_symmetry.space_group_name_H-M   'P 1'
#
loop_
_entity.id
_entity.type
_entity.pdbx_description
1 polymer ?
#
loop_
_entity_poly.entity_id
_entity_poly.type
_entity_poly.pdbx_seq_one_letter_code
_entity_poly.pdbx_strand_id
1 'polypeptide(L)'
;YTFIDKYYQKYFKQLELSDKNLKFSEFLSNFLQNEIFGADLLGISEDVMLFLLELSISFIFSKIMFLKLNTSKAEQLLFEVSDFKNIHRNKLIYVPLISMLEKYLKIFLCNPNDTETFITNFFHFSSGSFSFSQIISVLEDAKNNVNLFVRYKVRVKDKNK
;
A
#
# COMPACT_ATOMS: atom_id res chain seq x y z
N TYR A 1 16.16 -17.21 -2.61
CA TYR A 1 16.35 -15.95 -1.87
C TYR A 1 17.63 -15.30 -2.33
N THR A 2 17.51 -14.30 -3.20
CA THR A 2 18.64 -13.63 -3.87
C THR A 2 19.36 -12.67 -2.92
N PHE A 3 20.58 -12.26 -3.27
CA PHE A 3 21.36 -11.27 -2.52
C PHE A 3 20.59 -9.93 -2.35
N ILE A 4 19.86 -9.52 -3.39
CA ILE A 4 19.05 -8.29 -3.42
C ILE A 4 17.95 -8.32 -2.35
N ASP A 5 17.22 -9.43 -2.21
CA ASP A 5 16.17 -9.55 -1.18
C ASP A 5 16.72 -9.34 0.23
N LYS A 6 17.89 -9.93 0.53
CA LYS A 6 18.54 -9.78 1.84
C LYS A 6 18.99 -8.34 2.10
N TYR A 7 19.50 -7.66 1.07
CA TYR A 7 19.89 -6.25 1.15
C TYR A 7 18.69 -5.37 1.50
N TYR A 8 17.61 -5.48 0.71
CA TYR A 8 16.40 -4.71 0.93
C TYR A 8 15.74 -5.01 2.28
N GLN A 9 15.66 -6.29 2.67
CA GLN A 9 15.15 -6.66 4.00
C GLN A 9 15.93 -5.98 5.12
N LYS A 10 17.27 -5.96 5.03
CA LYS A 10 18.12 -5.29 6.03
C LYS A 10 17.90 -3.79 6.05
N TYR A 11 17.82 -3.16 4.87
CA TYR A 11 17.66 -1.70 4.73
C TYR A 11 16.28 -1.25 5.24
N PHE A 12 15.20 -1.86 4.73
CA PHE A 12 13.84 -1.52 5.09
C PHE A 12 13.46 -2.00 6.50
N LYS A 13 14.25 -2.84 7.17
CA LYS A 13 14.04 -3.16 8.59
C LYS A 13 14.05 -1.89 9.45
N GLN A 14 14.84 -0.88 9.07
CA GLN A 14 14.95 0.39 9.78
C GLN A 14 13.73 1.31 9.61
N LEU A 15 12.90 1.06 8.59
CA LEU A 15 11.68 1.81 8.39
C LEU A 15 10.61 1.36 9.38
N GLU A 16 10.31 2.21 10.34
CA GLU A 16 9.21 2.03 11.29
C GLU A 16 7.98 2.81 10.81
N LEU A 17 6.93 2.08 10.39
CA LEU A 17 5.63 2.67 10.10
C LEU A 17 4.80 2.74 11.38
N SER A 18 5.15 3.65 12.27
CA SER A 18 4.42 3.91 13.52
C SER A 18 3.49 5.12 13.37
N ASP A 19 2.44 5.17 14.19
CA ASP A 19 1.41 6.22 14.13
C ASP A 19 1.94 7.64 14.39
N LYS A 20 3.14 7.76 14.99
CA LYS A 20 3.77 9.04 15.32
C LYS A 20 4.74 9.55 14.27
N ASN A 21 5.25 8.67 13.39
CA ASN A 21 6.31 8.96 12.43
C ASN A 21 6.08 8.24 11.08
N LEU A 22 4.88 8.38 10.53
CA LEU A 22 4.56 7.90 9.19
C LEU A 22 5.20 8.82 8.14
N LYS A 23 6.48 8.57 7.82
CA LYS A 23 7.30 9.33 6.86
C LYS A 23 8.05 8.42 5.90
N PHE A 24 7.33 7.55 5.19
CA PHE A 24 7.97 6.65 4.24
C PHE A 24 8.29 7.35 2.91
N SER A 25 7.61 8.44 2.55
CA SER A 25 7.88 9.18 1.31
C SER A 25 9.31 9.72 1.31
N GLU A 26 9.72 10.35 2.41
CA GLU A 26 11.07 10.90 2.64
C GLU A 26 12.12 9.78 2.69
N PHE A 27 11.87 8.74 3.50
CA PHE A 27 12.76 7.59 3.61
C PHE A 27 13.02 6.93 2.24
N LEU A 28 11.94 6.65 1.51
CA LEU A 28 12.03 6.00 0.20
C LEU A 28 12.71 6.92 -0.81
N SER A 29 12.41 8.22 -0.79
CA SER A 29 13.05 9.18 -1.69
C SER A 29 14.56 9.26 -1.44
N ASN A 30 14.99 9.29 -0.18
CA ASN A 30 16.41 9.28 0.17
C ASN A 30 17.08 7.97 -0.27
N PHE A 31 16.44 6.83 -0.05
CA PHE A 31 16.94 5.54 -0.54
C PHE A 31 17.10 5.55 -2.06
N LEU A 32 16.05 5.94 -2.80
CA LEU A 32 16.10 5.96 -4.26
C LEU A 32 17.20 6.90 -4.79
N GLN A 33 17.37 8.09 -4.20
CA GLN A 33 18.40 9.03 -4.66
C GLN A 33 19.82 8.52 -4.39
N ASN A 34 20.04 7.87 -3.25
CA ASN A 34 21.38 7.40 -2.87
C ASN A 34 21.75 6.07 -3.54
N GLU A 35 20.77 5.17 -3.70
CA GLU A 35 21.02 3.76 -4.04
C GLU A 35 20.56 3.38 -5.45
N ILE A 36 19.73 4.19 -6.12
CA ILE A 36 19.16 3.86 -7.45
C ILE A 36 19.42 4.97 -8.48
N PHE A 37 19.22 6.23 -8.11
CA PHE A 37 19.48 7.39 -8.96
C PHE A 37 20.86 8.02 -8.75
N GLY A 38 21.70 7.38 -7.93
CA GLY A 38 23.05 7.84 -7.64
C GLY A 38 23.93 7.86 -8.90
N ALA A 39 24.91 8.75 -8.91
CA ALA A 39 25.82 8.94 -10.05
C ALA A 39 26.61 7.66 -10.42
N ASP A 40 26.81 6.75 -9.47
CA ASP A 40 27.53 5.48 -9.69
C ASP A 40 26.73 4.47 -10.54
N LEU A 41 25.45 4.73 -10.80
CA LEU A 41 24.56 3.87 -11.59
C LEU A 41 24.25 4.45 -12.98
N LEU A 42 25.02 5.45 -13.42
CA LEU A 42 24.98 5.98 -14.79
C LEU A 42 25.20 4.84 -15.79
N GLY A 43 24.15 4.44 -16.50
CA GLY A 43 24.19 3.37 -17.51
C GLY A 43 23.32 2.14 -17.20
N ILE A 44 22.63 2.11 -16.06
CA ILE A 44 21.59 1.11 -15.80
C ILE A 44 20.39 1.34 -16.73
N SER A 45 19.83 0.27 -17.30
CA SER A 45 18.66 0.36 -18.16
C SER A 45 17.42 0.80 -17.39
N GLU A 46 16.50 1.50 -18.06
CA GLU A 46 15.23 1.94 -17.47
C GLU A 46 14.44 0.78 -16.87
N ASP A 47 14.46 -0.40 -17.49
CA ASP A 47 13.80 -1.60 -16.98
C ASP A 47 14.33 -2.05 -15.62
N VAL A 48 15.65 -1.98 -15.40
CA VAL A 48 16.26 -2.35 -14.12
C VAL A 48 15.93 -1.30 -13.05
N MET A 49 15.92 -0.01 -13.42
CA MET A 49 15.48 1.05 -12.50
C MET A 49 14.01 0.87 -12.09
N LEU A 50 13.13 0.56 -13.05
CA LEU A 50 11.72 0.28 -12.79
C LEU A 50 11.56 -0.95 -11.88
N PHE A 51 12.31 -2.02 -12.13
CA PHE A 51 12.31 -3.21 -11.27
C PHE A 51 12.73 -2.90 -9.83
N LEU A 52 13.82 -2.16 -9.63
CA LEU A 52 14.30 -1.78 -8.30
C LEU A 52 13.30 -0.88 -7.56
N LEU A 53 12.61 -0.01 -8.28
CA LEU A 53 11.56 0.82 -7.74
C LEU A 53 10.33 0.00 -7.34
N GLU A 54 9.83 -0.87 -8.22
CA GLU A 54 8.72 -1.77 -7.89
C GLU A 54 9.05 -2.64 -6.68
N LEU A 55 10.29 -3.15 -6.61
CA LEU A 55 10.76 -3.90 -5.45
C LEU A 55 10.70 -3.05 -4.17
N SER A 56 11.18 -1.81 -4.23
CA SER A 56 11.13 -0.87 -3.10
C SER A 56 9.70 -0.62 -2.62
N ILE A 57 8.78 -0.35 -3.56
CA ILE A 57 7.36 -0.16 -3.25
C ILE A 57 6.74 -1.44 -2.70
N SER A 58 7.15 -2.62 -3.17
CA SER A 58 6.68 -3.91 -2.65
C SER A 58 7.06 -4.10 -1.18
N PHE A 59 8.26 -3.68 -0.77
CA PHE A 59 8.66 -3.71 0.64
C PHE A 59 7.81 -2.78 1.52
N ILE A 60 7.54 -1.55 1.03
CA ILE A 60 6.64 -0.62 1.70
C ILE A 60 5.24 -1.21 1.83
N PHE A 61 4.70 -1.71 0.72
CA PHE A 61 3.36 -2.26 0.69
C PHE A 61 3.24 -3.47 1.62
N SER A 62 4.22 -4.37 1.62
CA SER A 62 4.25 -5.50 2.54
C SER A 62 4.19 -5.04 4.01
N LYS A 63 4.92 -3.99 4.39
CA LYS A 63 4.84 -3.47 5.77
C LYS A 63 3.47 -2.88 6.08
N ILE A 64 2.89 -2.12 5.14
CA ILE A 64 1.55 -1.54 5.27
C ILE A 64 0.47 -2.62 5.46
N MET A 65 0.57 -3.74 4.75
CA MET A 65 -0.35 -4.88 4.87
C MET A 65 -0.38 -5.51 6.27
N PHE A 66 0.67 -5.34 7.07
CA PHE A 66 0.73 -5.84 8.45
C PHE A 66 0.27 -4.82 9.49
N LEU A 67 -0.06 -3.59 9.09
CA LEU A 67 -0.55 -2.57 10.01
C LEU A 67 -2.03 -2.78 10.32
N LYS A 68 -2.39 -2.48 11.58
CA LYS A 68 -3.79 -2.21 11.91
C LYS A 68 -4.19 -0.86 11.33
N LEU A 69 -5.30 -0.85 10.58
CA LEU A 69 -5.76 0.30 9.81
C LEU A 69 -7.11 0.80 10.31
N ASN A 70 -7.21 2.12 10.37
CA ASN A 70 -8.43 2.88 10.52
C ASN A 70 -8.44 3.98 9.44
N THR A 71 -9.51 4.78 9.38
CA THR A 71 -9.65 5.85 8.39
C THR A 71 -8.50 6.87 8.47
N SER A 72 -8.17 7.37 9.66
CA SER A 72 -7.11 8.37 9.87
C SER A 72 -5.74 7.87 9.40
N LYS A 73 -5.38 6.63 9.73
CA LYS A 73 -4.11 6.03 9.33
C LYS A 73 -4.04 5.76 7.83
N ALA A 74 -5.15 5.35 7.22
CA ALA A 74 -5.25 5.19 5.78
C ALA A 74 -5.09 6.52 5.04
N GLU A 75 -5.67 7.61 5.56
CA GLU A 75 -5.49 8.97 5.05
C GLU A 75 -4.03 9.42 5.13
N GLN A 76 -3.37 9.23 6.27
CA GLN A 76 -1.95 9.54 6.45
C GLN A 76 -1.08 8.76 5.46
N LEU A 77 -1.31 7.45 5.32
CA LEU A 77 -0.59 6.62 4.35
C LEU A 77 -0.83 7.06 2.90
N LEU A 78 -2.05 7.48 2.56
CA LEU A 78 -2.36 8.02 1.22
C LEU A 78 -1.68 9.36 0.96
N PHE A 79 -1.56 10.20 1.98
CA PHE A 79 -0.79 11.43 1.90
C PHE A 79 0.68 11.13 1.56
N GLU A 80 1.30 10.18 2.26
CA GLU A 80 2.67 9.73 1.99
C GLU A 80 2.84 9.15 0.58
N VAL A 81 1.88 8.37 0.08
CA VAL A 81 1.89 7.89 -1.32
C VAL A 81 1.85 9.06 -2.30
N SER A 82 0.99 10.05 -2.03
CA SER A 82 0.83 11.23 -2.88
C SER A 82 2.09 12.10 -2.88
N ASP A 83 2.70 12.30 -1.72
CA ASP A 83 3.94 13.04 -1.55
C ASP A 83 5.09 12.36 -2.30
N PHE A 84 5.24 11.05 -2.15
CA PHE A 84 6.22 10.27 -2.90
C PHE A 84 6.05 10.42 -4.43
N LYS A 85 4.81 10.31 -4.94
CA LYS A 85 4.52 10.52 -6.36
C LYS A 85 4.87 11.92 -6.83
N ASN A 86 4.63 12.93 -5.99
CA ASN A 86 4.95 14.32 -6.33
C ASN A 86 6.46 14.55 -6.41
N ILE A 87 7.23 14.05 -5.43
CA ILE A 87 8.70 14.16 -5.41
C ILE A 87 9.32 13.58 -6.68
N HIS A 88 8.81 12.43 -7.15
CA HIS A 88 9.38 11.74 -8.30
C HIS A 88 8.55 11.87 -9.58
N ARG A 89 7.65 12.86 -9.68
CA ARG A 89 6.75 13.03 -10.83
C ARG A 89 7.48 13.11 -12.18
N ASN A 90 8.71 13.65 -12.18
CA ASN A 90 9.53 13.81 -13.38
C ASN A 90 10.42 12.59 -13.68
N LYS A 91 10.51 11.63 -12.74
CA LYS A 91 11.37 10.43 -12.85
C LYS A 91 10.56 9.14 -12.98
N LEU A 92 9.30 9.13 -12.56
CA LEU A 92 8.45 7.94 -12.57
C LEU A 92 7.54 7.92 -13.80
N ILE A 93 7.96 7.16 -14.80
CA ILE A 93 7.04 6.58 -15.77
C ILE A 93 6.19 5.58 -14.96
N TYR A 94 4.90 5.87 -14.82
CA TYR A 94 3.85 5.06 -14.18
C TYR A 94 4.30 3.74 -13.52
N VAL A 95 4.19 3.65 -12.19
CA VAL A 95 4.51 2.43 -11.42
C VAL A 95 3.21 1.73 -11.01
N PRO A 96 2.85 0.59 -11.61
CA PRO A 96 1.58 -0.11 -11.33
C PRO A 96 1.37 -0.39 -9.83
N LEU A 97 2.44 -0.77 -9.12
CA LEU A 97 2.35 -1.15 -7.71
C LEU A 97 1.97 0.02 -6.80
N ILE A 98 2.33 1.25 -7.15
CA ILE A 98 1.87 2.45 -6.43
C ILE A 98 0.36 2.61 -6.56
N SER A 99 -0.19 2.40 -7.76
CA SER A 99 -1.64 2.46 -7.97
C SER A 99 -2.38 1.37 -7.19
N MET A 100 -1.79 0.17 -7.10
CA MET A 100 -2.34 -0.91 -6.28
C MET A 100 -2.34 -0.56 -4.79
N LEU A 101 -1.26 0.04 -4.28
CA LEU A 101 -1.18 0.53 -2.92
C LEU A 101 -2.23 1.61 -2.63
N GLU A 102 -2.42 2.58 -3.53
CA GLU A 102 -3.48 3.59 -3.39
C GLU A 102 -4.87 2.96 -3.30
N LYS A 103 -5.18 2.00 -4.19
CA LYS A 103 -6.46 1.29 -4.17
C LYS A 103 -6.65 0.54 -2.87
N TYR A 104 -5.62 -0.15 -2.38
CA TYR A 104 -5.66 -0.85 -1.10
C TYR A 104 -6.02 0.11 0.05
N LEU A 105 -5.31 1.23 0.17
CA LEU A 105 -5.54 2.20 1.24
C LEU A 105 -6.91 2.87 1.14
N LYS A 106 -7.38 3.17 -0.08
CA LYS A 106 -8.69 3.78 -0.31
C LYS A 106 -9.87 2.95 0.20
N ILE A 107 -9.71 1.62 0.35
CA ILE A 107 -10.73 0.75 0.96
C ILE A 107 -11.05 1.20 2.40
N PHE A 108 -10.05 1.67 3.13
CA PHE A 108 -10.14 2.02 4.55
C PHE A 108 -10.60 3.46 4.80
N LEU A 109 -10.84 4.26 3.75
CA LEU A 109 -11.35 5.63 3.87
C LEU A 109 -12.80 5.70 4.33
N CYS A 110 -13.56 4.61 4.18
CA CYS A 110 -14.91 4.52 4.71
C CYS A 110 -14.88 3.95 6.13
N ASN A 111 -15.71 4.50 7.02
CA ASN A 111 -15.84 3.99 8.38
C ASN A 111 -16.42 2.57 8.36
N PRO A 112 -15.77 1.56 8.97
CA PRO A 112 -16.27 0.19 9.01
C PRO A 112 -17.62 0.03 9.72
N ASN A 113 -18.06 1.00 10.52
CA ASN A 113 -19.38 1.00 11.17
C ASN A 113 -20.51 1.34 10.18
N ASP A 114 -20.22 2.10 9.11
CA ASP A 114 -21.14 2.26 7.99
C ASP A 114 -20.94 1.09 7.01
N THR A 115 -21.60 -0.02 7.35
CA THR A 115 -21.40 -1.32 6.70
C THR A 115 -21.69 -1.27 5.19
N GLU A 116 -22.76 -0.62 4.76
CA GLU A 116 -23.09 -0.55 3.32
C GLU A 116 -22.05 0.22 2.52
N THR A 117 -21.66 1.38 3.04
CA THR A 117 -20.68 2.24 2.40
C THR A 117 -19.32 1.55 2.35
N PHE A 118 -18.89 0.92 3.45
CA PHE A 118 -17.64 0.18 3.51
C PHE A 118 -17.60 -0.98 2.49
N ILE A 119 -18.64 -1.80 2.42
CA ILE A 119 -18.71 -2.92 1.47
C ILE A 119 -18.71 -2.41 0.02
N THR A 120 -19.46 -1.34 -0.27
CA THR A 120 -19.49 -0.74 -1.61
C THR A 120 -18.12 -0.21 -2.00
N ASN A 121 -17.46 0.49 -1.07
CA ASN A 121 -16.11 1.02 -1.23
C ASN A 121 -15.08 -0.11 -1.47
N PHE A 122 -15.19 -1.21 -0.72
CA PHE A 122 -14.37 -2.40 -0.94
C PHE A 122 -14.55 -2.96 -2.35
N PHE A 123 -15.78 -3.14 -2.84
CA PHE A 123 -15.98 -3.65 -4.20
C PHE A 123 -15.43 -2.71 -5.28
N HIS A 124 -15.53 -1.40 -5.06
CA HIS A 124 -15.03 -0.40 -5.99
C HIS A 124 -13.49 -0.46 -6.09
N PHE A 125 -12.80 -0.39 -4.96
CA PHE A 125 -11.34 -0.29 -4.96
C PHE A 125 -10.60 -1.63 -5.03
N SER A 126 -11.20 -2.73 -4.56
CA SER A 126 -10.53 -4.03 -4.63
C SER A 126 -10.41 -4.55 -6.05
N SER A 127 -11.43 -4.36 -6.90
CA SER A 127 -11.45 -4.89 -8.29
C SER A 127 -11.00 -6.36 -8.41
N GLY A 128 -11.22 -7.18 -7.38
CA GLY A 128 -10.79 -8.59 -7.33
C GLY A 128 -9.34 -8.83 -6.88
N SER A 129 -8.54 -7.78 -6.67
CA SER A 129 -7.13 -7.90 -6.24
C SER A 129 -6.94 -8.22 -4.76
N PHE A 130 -7.96 -7.99 -3.92
CA PHE A 130 -7.86 -8.20 -2.47
C PHE A 130 -8.98 -9.10 -1.96
N SER A 131 -8.65 -10.02 -1.05
CA SER A 131 -9.67 -10.79 -0.33
C SER A 131 -10.33 -9.92 0.73
N PHE A 132 -11.67 -9.99 0.81
CA PHE A 132 -12.40 -9.31 1.87
C PHE A 132 -11.98 -9.78 3.27
N SER A 133 -11.65 -11.06 3.43
CA SER A 133 -11.17 -11.60 4.71
C SER A 133 -9.84 -10.97 5.15
N GLN A 134 -8.95 -10.66 4.20
CA GLN A 134 -7.68 -9.97 4.48
C GLN A 134 -7.96 -8.54 4.93
N ILE A 135 -8.84 -7.83 4.22
CA ILE A 135 -9.22 -6.43 4.55
C ILE A 135 -9.78 -6.32 5.96
N ILE A 136 -10.75 -7.15 6.35
CA ILE A 136 -11.33 -7.02 7.70
C ILE A 136 -10.36 -7.47 8.81
N SER A 137 -9.42 -8.37 8.50
CA SER A 137 -8.45 -8.87 9.49
C SER A 137 -7.45 -7.80 9.94
N VAL A 138 -7.21 -6.78 9.11
CA VAL A 138 -6.30 -5.68 9.38
C VAL A 138 -7.00 -4.44 9.92
N LEU A 139 -8.33 -4.45 10.07
CA LEU A 139 -9.03 -3.36 10.75
C LEU A 139 -8.56 -3.26 12.20
N GLU A 140 -8.38 -2.03 12.67
CA GLU A 140 -7.99 -1.74 14.04
C GLU A 140 -9.10 -2.12 15.03
N ASP A 141 -10.34 -1.73 14.76
CA ASP A 141 -11.51 -2.17 15.52
C ASP A 141 -12.15 -3.40 14.88
N ALA A 142 -12.04 -4.55 15.54
CA ALA A 142 -12.59 -5.81 15.08
C ALA A 142 -14.08 -6.04 15.45
N LYS A 143 -14.70 -5.16 16.25
CA LYS A 143 -16.04 -5.39 16.81
C LYS A 143 -17.10 -5.60 15.72
N ASN A 144 -17.02 -4.87 14.60
CA ASN A 144 -18.00 -4.96 13.51
C ASN A 144 -17.64 -5.99 12.42
N ASN A 145 -16.54 -6.73 12.56
CA ASN A 145 -16.02 -7.60 11.48
C ASN A 145 -16.99 -8.70 11.06
N VAL A 146 -17.73 -9.29 12.00
CA VAL A 146 -18.71 -10.35 11.72
C VAL A 146 -19.84 -9.79 10.84
N ASN A 147 -20.37 -8.62 11.19
CA ASN A 147 -21.45 -7.96 10.45
C ASN A 147 -20.99 -7.59 9.03
N LEU A 148 -19.79 -7.00 8.91
CA LEU A 148 -19.15 -6.72 7.62
C LEU A 148 -19.06 -7.99 6.75
N PHE A 149 -18.60 -9.11 7.31
CA PHE A 149 -18.46 -10.36 6.57
C PHE A 149 -19.80 -10.95 6.11
N VAL A 150 -20.81 -10.94 6.99
CA VAL A 150 -22.17 -11.38 6.64
C VAL A 150 -22.72 -10.54 5.50
N ARG A 151 -22.60 -9.21 5.58
CA ARG A 151 -23.13 -8.33 4.55
C ARG A 151 -22.40 -8.45 3.22
N TYR A 152 -21.08 -8.60 3.25
CA TYR A 152 -20.28 -8.94 2.08
C TYR A 152 -20.82 -10.20 1.38
N LYS A 153 -21.04 -11.29 2.12
CA LYS A 153 -21.54 -12.55 1.56
C LYS A 153 -22.92 -12.42 0.92
N VAL A 154 -23.83 -11.62 1.51
CA VAL A 154 -25.13 -11.31 0.91
C VAL A 154 -24.93 -10.63 -0.45
N ARG A 155 -24.10 -9.58 -0.50
CA ARG A 155 -23.88 -8.80 -1.73
C ARG A 155 -23.18 -9.59 -2.84
N VAL A 156 -22.31 -10.54 -2.50
CA VAL A 156 -21.72 -11.49 -3.47
C VAL A 156 -22.80 -12.40 -4.07
N LYS A 157 -23.74 -12.91 -3.26
CA LYS A 157 -24.83 -13.76 -3.76
C LYS A 157 -25.76 -13.00 -4.69
N ASP A 158 -26.06 -11.74 -4.39
CA ASP A 158 -26.96 -10.91 -5.20
C ASP A 158 -26.36 -10.55 -6.57
N LYS A 159 -25.02 -10.45 -6.67
CA LYS A 159 -24.33 -10.22 -7.96
C LYS A 159 -24.25 -11.46 -8.86
N ASN A 160 -24.45 -12.65 -8.30
CA ASN A 160 -24.35 -13.93 -9.02
C ASN A 160 -25.73 -14.53 -9.36
N LYS A 161 -26.81 -13.76 -9.16
CA LYS A 161 -28.17 -14.05 -9.62
C LYS A 161 -28.46 -13.25 -10.87
#